data_AF-A0ABD0NZ87-F1
#
_entry.id   AF-A0ABD0NZ87-F1
#
_cell.length_a   1.000
_cell.length_b   1.000
_cell.length_c   1.000
_cell.angle_alpha   90.00
_cell.angle_beta   90.00
_cell.angle_gamma   90.00
#
_symmetry.space_group_name_H-M   'P 1'
#
loop_
_entity.id
_entity.type
_entity.pdbx_description
1 polymer ?
#
loop_
_entity_poly.entity_id
_entity_poly.type
_entity_poly.pdbx_seq_one_letter_code
_entity_poly.pdbx_strand_id
1 'polypeptide(L)'
;QKGKTYNKKQYCLYCCKPYSKMARHLEFVRRNEVEVAKAVAFPKHSKERRVQLNLLRKRGNFAHNTDVVRQGHGEMIACYRPKKKKGAKEFIHCIHCQGLYNNRSLWKHMKNCPLKPKDDESQGRKRVRSLCALKTPVGLEMSKSFKKILSLMNYDEVSRVVSSDRCIMQLGEHMFNRMGSDVTKLDYIRQKMREVGRLLLEARKITPLRSMADFIVPANFKHVISAVKIVSGYDEEKNSYRIPSLALKLGHSLNKICSIVESNAMILQKNTSGKMEEYIYAGSITTLKEAKWNAPHIIPFTQDVKVMHAHLEKKHDKLLSKLRNCPSSADSYAALAKVTLSQVILFNRRREGEVSRMLLSAFKSRDSSELHKDIAICLSEFEKKLCLHFTRVEIRGKQGRKVPVLLKPSMVSAMELLAETREVCGVPAENPFMFARPGAMSAYRGAAHECGIKNPLALSSSTIIS
;
A
#
# COMPACT_ATOMS: atom_id res chain seq x y z
N GLN A 1 -38.18 32.34 22.37
CA GLN A 1 -37.11 31.31 22.42
C GLN A 1 -37.63 30.01 21.78
N LYS A 2 -37.16 29.59 20.59
CA LYS A 2 -37.57 28.30 20.01
C LYS A 2 -36.85 27.16 20.76
N GLY A 3 -37.57 26.48 21.65
CA GLY A 3 -37.06 25.33 22.39
C GLY A 3 -36.50 24.26 21.45
N LYS A 4 -35.29 23.76 21.72
CA LYS A 4 -34.68 22.66 20.96
C LYS A 4 -35.53 21.39 21.14
N THR A 5 -36.34 21.04 20.15
CA THR A 5 -37.07 19.77 20.10
C THR A 5 -36.07 18.60 20.01
N TYR A 6 -35.93 17.84 21.10
CA TYR A 6 -35.07 16.66 21.22
C TYR A 6 -35.71 15.44 20.53
N ASN A 7 -35.91 15.50 19.21
CA ASN A 7 -36.63 14.45 18.45
C ASN A 7 -35.71 13.35 17.90
N LYS A 8 -34.39 13.41 18.15
CA LYS A 8 -33.45 12.42 17.61
C LYS A 8 -33.52 11.11 18.39
N LYS A 9 -34.16 10.10 17.81
CA LYS A 9 -34.19 8.75 18.37
C LYS A 9 -32.82 8.06 18.22
N GLN A 10 -32.49 7.22 19.18
CA GLN A 10 -31.27 6.41 19.27
C GLN A 10 -31.68 4.96 19.44
N TYR A 11 -30.93 4.01 18.89
CA TYR A 11 -31.27 2.59 18.99
C TYR A 11 -30.59 1.95 20.18
N CYS A 12 -31.36 1.17 20.94
CA CYS A 12 -30.86 0.44 22.09
C CYS A 12 -30.16 -0.84 21.61
N LEU A 13 -28.99 -1.14 22.19
CA LEU A 13 -28.21 -2.33 21.84
C LEU A 13 -28.94 -3.64 22.13
N TYR A 14 -29.75 -3.68 23.19
CA TYR A 14 -30.34 -4.93 23.70
C TYR A 14 -31.74 -5.23 23.17
N CYS A 15 -32.54 -4.20 22.90
CA CYS A 15 -33.90 -4.39 22.38
C CYS A 15 -34.07 -3.93 20.93
N CYS A 16 -33.03 -3.35 20.33
CA CYS A 16 -33.05 -2.84 18.96
C CYS A 16 -34.17 -1.81 18.67
N LYS A 17 -34.81 -1.25 19.71
CA LYS A 17 -35.89 -0.26 19.60
C LYS A 17 -35.36 1.18 19.70
N PRO A 18 -36.02 2.15 19.05
CA PRO A 18 -35.61 3.55 19.06
C PRO A 18 -36.15 4.32 20.28
N TYR A 19 -35.29 5.03 21.01
CA TYR A 19 -35.64 5.87 22.17
C TYR A 19 -35.02 7.27 22.08
N SER A 20 -35.74 8.29 22.53
CA SER A 20 -35.25 9.68 22.62
C SER A 20 -34.35 9.92 23.84
N LYS A 21 -34.63 9.25 24.97
CA LYS A 21 -33.89 9.33 26.23
C LYS A 21 -33.15 8.03 26.54
N MET A 22 -32.17 7.68 25.69
CA MET A 22 -31.47 6.39 25.78
C MET A 22 -30.86 6.09 27.16
N ALA A 23 -30.23 7.07 27.82
CA ALA A 23 -29.64 6.86 29.15
C ALA A 23 -30.69 6.43 30.19
N ARG A 24 -31.87 7.06 30.16
CA ARG A 24 -33.00 6.70 31.03
C ARG A 24 -33.52 5.31 30.70
N HIS A 25 -33.70 5.00 29.42
CA HIS A 25 -34.11 3.66 28.99
C HIS A 25 -33.15 2.58 29.48
N LEU A 26 -31.84 2.78 29.32
CA LEU A 26 -30.84 1.84 29.80
C LEU A 26 -30.91 1.67 31.32
N GLU A 27 -30.94 2.77 32.08
CA GLU A 27 -30.93 2.74 33.54
C GLU A 27 -32.18 2.09 34.17
N PHE A 28 -33.37 2.31 33.60
CA PHE A 28 -34.62 1.82 34.20
C PHE A 28 -35.11 0.50 33.62
N VAL A 29 -34.85 0.22 32.33
CA VAL A 29 -35.38 -0.97 31.65
C VAL A 29 -34.31 -2.04 31.45
N ARG A 30 -33.05 -1.64 31.26
CA ARG A 30 -31.92 -2.55 30.97
C ARG A 30 -30.87 -2.56 32.07
N ARG A 31 -31.28 -2.28 33.31
CA ARG A 31 -30.38 -2.15 34.47
C ARG A 31 -29.57 -3.41 34.74
N ASN A 32 -30.17 -4.58 34.49
CA ASN A 32 -29.59 -5.89 34.79
C ASN A 32 -28.56 -6.35 33.75
N GLU A 33 -28.45 -5.66 32.61
CA GLU A 33 -27.42 -5.95 31.63
C GLU A 33 -26.04 -5.56 32.20
N VAL A 34 -25.06 -6.47 32.15
CA VAL A 34 -23.76 -6.32 32.82
C VAL A 34 -23.08 -4.98 32.51
N GLU A 35 -23.05 -4.59 31.23
CA GLU A 35 -22.41 -3.34 30.82
C GLU A 35 -23.20 -2.09 31.26
N VAL A 36 -24.53 -2.19 31.38
CA VAL A 36 -25.38 -1.11 31.87
C VAL A 36 -25.22 -0.96 33.38
N ALA A 37 -25.25 -2.05 34.13
CA ALA A 37 -25.00 -2.06 35.57
C ALA A 37 -23.66 -1.41 35.90
N LYS A 38 -22.58 -1.80 35.18
CA LYS A 38 -21.25 -1.17 35.29
C LYS A 38 -21.29 0.33 34.99
N ALA A 39 -22.02 0.76 33.98
CA ALA A 39 -22.14 2.17 33.63
C ALA A 39 -22.91 2.98 34.70
N VAL A 40 -23.96 2.40 35.29
CA VAL A 40 -24.83 3.05 36.29
C VAL A 40 -24.21 3.05 37.69
N ALA A 41 -23.29 2.12 37.98
CA ALA A 41 -22.53 2.08 39.23
C ALA A 41 -21.67 3.34 39.48
N PHE A 42 -21.24 4.02 38.41
CA PHE A 42 -20.56 5.30 38.53
C PHE A 42 -21.50 6.41 39.05
N PRO A 43 -20.98 7.41 39.78
CA PRO A 43 -21.77 8.52 40.29
C PRO A 43 -22.57 9.23 39.20
N LYS A 44 -23.77 9.71 39.53
CA LYS A 44 -24.56 10.55 38.61
C LYS A 44 -23.73 11.75 38.18
N HIS A 45 -23.84 12.13 36.90
CA HIS A 45 -23.10 13.21 36.27
C HIS A 45 -21.58 13.02 36.08
N SER A 46 -20.98 11.91 36.56
CA SER A 46 -19.55 11.64 36.35
C SER A 46 -19.17 11.49 34.87
N LYS A 47 -17.89 11.75 34.57
CA LYS A 47 -17.35 11.65 33.22
C LYS A 47 -17.37 10.20 32.74
N GLU A 48 -17.04 9.28 33.62
CA GLU A 48 -16.96 7.83 33.40
C GLU A 48 -18.35 7.29 33.05
N ARG A 49 -19.37 7.62 33.85
CA ARG A 49 -20.77 7.26 33.59
C ARG A 49 -21.21 7.74 32.22
N ARG A 50 -20.90 9.00 31.89
CA ARG A 50 -21.25 9.60 30.59
C ARG A 50 -20.55 8.89 29.44
N VAL A 51 -19.28 8.52 29.59
CA VAL A 51 -18.52 7.81 28.55
C VAL A 51 -19.12 6.42 28.29
N GLN A 52 -19.39 5.65 29.35
CA GLN A 52 -19.94 4.30 29.24
C GLN A 52 -21.36 4.27 28.65
N LEU A 53 -22.26 5.11 29.15
CA LEU A 53 -23.61 5.22 28.57
C LEU A 53 -23.59 5.70 27.11
N ASN A 54 -22.67 6.59 26.77
CA ASN A 54 -22.48 7.02 25.38
C ASN A 54 -21.94 5.90 24.48
N LEU A 55 -21.07 5.02 25.00
CA LEU A 55 -20.57 3.85 24.29
C LEU A 55 -21.71 2.89 23.98
N LEU A 56 -22.52 2.52 24.98
CA LEU A 56 -23.69 1.65 24.80
C LEU A 56 -24.67 2.21 23.75
N ARG A 57 -24.95 3.51 23.81
CA ARG A 57 -25.75 4.19 22.79
C ARG A 57 -25.13 4.10 21.39
N LYS A 58 -23.82 4.34 21.26
CA LYS A 58 -23.12 4.25 19.98
C LYS A 58 -23.12 2.82 19.43
N ARG A 59 -22.98 1.81 20.29
CA ARG A 59 -23.09 0.39 19.94
C ARG A 59 -24.46 0.03 19.41
N GLY A 60 -25.53 0.47 20.08
CA GLY A 60 -26.90 0.25 19.59
C GLY A 60 -27.15 0.94 18.24
N ASN A 61 -26.70 2.18 18.08
CA ASN A 61 -26.77 2.85 16.76
C ASN A 61 -25.90 2.16 15.70
N PHE A 62 -24.75 1.61 16.07
CA PHE A 62 -23.88 0.88 15.15
C PHE A 62 -24.56 -0.39 14.65
N ALA A 63 -25.22 -1.14 15.53
CA ALA A 63 -26.05 -2.29 15.15
C ALA A 63 -27.15 -1.88 14.16
N HIS A 64 -27.95 -0.87 14.50
CA HIS A 64 -28.98 -0.33 13.59
C HIS A 64 -28.40 0.12 12.24
N ASN A 65 -27.31 0.90 12.24
CA ASN A 65 -26.67 1.37 11.01
C ASN A 65 -26.14 0.21 10.17
N THR A 66 -25.69 -0.86 10.81
CA THR A 66 -25.25 -2.08 10.14
C THR A 66 -26.41 -2.72 9.39
N ASP A 67 -27.57 -2.81 10.04
CA ASP A 67 -28.76 -3.39 9.45
C ASP A 67 -29.30 -2.52 8.31
N VAL A 68 -29.32 -1.19 8.46
CA VAL A 68 -29.63 -0.24 7.38
C VAL A 68 -28.70 -0.41 6.18
N VAL A 69 -27.41 -0.61 6.40
CA VAL A 69 -26.44 -0.83 5.31
C VAL A 69 -26.67 -2.19 4.64
N ARG A 70 -27.01 -3.23 5.39
CA ARG A 70 -27.31 -4.57 4.86
C ARG A 70 -28.60 -4.59 4.05
N GLN A 71 -29.66 -3.95 4.54
CA GLN A 71 -30.96 -3.86 3.89
C GLN A 71 -30.96 -2.90 2.69
N GLY A 72 -30.00 -1.97 2.64
CA GLY A 72 -29.87 -1.00 1.55
C GLY A 72 -30.88 0.16 1.61
N HIS A 73 -31.78 0.17 2.60
CA HIS A 73 -32.75 1.23 2.84
C HIS A 73 -32.79 1.65 4.32
N GLY A 74 -33.26 2.87 4.58
CA GLY A 74 -33.38 3.42 5.94
C GLY A 74 -32.37 4.55 6.24
N GLU A 75 -32.57 5.21 7.39
CA GLU A 75 -31.72 6.33 7.82
C GLU A 75 -30.68 5.88 8.85
N MET A 76 -29.41 6.16 8.56
CA MET A 76 -28.31 5.93 9.52
C MET A 76 -28.25 7.03 10.58
N ILE A 77 -27.97 6.62 11.81
CA ILE A 77 -27.89 7.49 12.97
C ILE A 77 -26.45 7.94 13.20
N ALA A 78 -26.11 9.14 12.72
CA ALA A 78 -24.82 9.80 12.99
C ALA A 78 -24.69 10.23 14.46
N CYS A 79 -23.47 10.52 14.96
CA CYS A 79 -23.30 11.07 16.31
C CYS A 79 -23.75 12.53 16.45
N TYR A 80 -23.91 13.25 15.34
CA TYR A 80 -24.37 14.64 15.27
C TYR A 80 -25.58 14.74 14.35
N ARG A 81 -26.22 15.91 14.28
CA ARG A 81 -27.28 16.18 13.29
C ARG A 81 -26.62 16.89 12.09
N PRO A 82 -26.51 16.24 10.92
CA PRO A 82 -25.94 16.90 9.76
C PRO A 82 -26.88 18.04 9.30
N LYS A 83 -26.31 19.18 8.93
CA LYS A 83 -27.08 20.35 8.44
C LYS A 83 -27.76 20.10 7.09
N LYS A 84 -27.19 19.19 6.28
CA LYS A 84 -27.69 18.77 4.97
C LYS A 84 -27.88 17.26 4.97
N LYS A 85 -28.89 16.75 4.25
CA LYS A 85 -29.00 15.32 3.96
C LYS A 85 -27.72 14.88 3.24
N LYS A 86 -27.11 13.80 3.71
CA LYS A 86 -25.85 13.25 3.20
C LYS A 86 -26.05 11.77 2.94
N GLY A 87 -25.43 11.26 1.88
CA GLY A 87 -25.52 9.85 1.52
C GLY A 87 -24.75 8.97 2.50
N ALA A 88 -25.11 7.68 2.57
CA ALA A 88 -24.46 6.74 3.49
C ALA A 88 -22.93 6.66 3.30
N LYS A 89 -22.48 6.79 2.05
CA LYS A 89 -21.08 6.82 1.61
C LYS A 89 -20.24 7.97 2.21
N GLU A 90 -20.88 9.01 2.77
CA GLU A 90 -20.18 10.14 3.40
C GLU A 90 -19.87 9.91 4.87
N PHE A 91 -20.39 8.83 5.46
CA PHE A 91 -20.20 8.51 6.86
C PHE A 91 -19.29 7.30 7.05
N ILE A 92 -18.67 7.24 8.23
CA ILE A 92 -17.78 6.17 8.62
C ILE A 92 -17.79 6.01 10.15
N HIS A 93 -17.74 4.77 10.62
CA HIS A 93 -17.73 4.48 12.05
C HIS A 93 -16.33 4.63 12.63
N CYS A 94 -16.20 5.24 13.80
CA CYS A 94 -14.94 5.28 14.54
C CYS A 94 -14.55 3.88 15.02
N ILE A 95 -13.30 3.50 14.83
CA ILE A 95 -12.79 2.17 15.21
C ILE A 95 -12.81 1.90 16.73
N HIS A 96 -12.75 2.94 17.56
CA HIS A 96 -12.67 2.84 19.01
C HIS A 96 -14.04 2.95 19.68
N CYS A 97 -14.85 3.91 19.26
CA CYS A 97 -16.14 4.19 19.91
C CYS A 97 -17.37 3.76 19.11
N GLN A 98 -17.18 3.23 17.89
CA GLN A 98 -18.24 2.82 16.96
C GLN A 98 -19.26 3.93 16.61
N GLY A 99 -18.96 5.19 16.96
CA GLY A 99 -19.79 6.32 16.59
C GLY A 99 -19.69 6.61 15.09
N LEU A 100 -20.81 6.96 14.45
CA LEU A 100 -20.86 7.31 13.03
C LEU A 100 -20.57 8.81 12.83
N TYR A 101 -19.51 9.11 12.06
CA TYR A 101 -19.03 10.47 11.80
C TYR A 101 -18.91 10.77 10.31
N ASN A 102 -18.81 12.06 9.94
CA ASN A 102 -18.44 12.44 8.58
C ASN A 102 -17.04 11.92 8.24
N ASN A 103 -16.85 11.32 7.08
CA ASN A 103 -15.54 10.83 6.63
C ASN A 103 -14.48 11.94 6.57
N ARG A 104 -14.88 13.20 6.27
CA ARG A 104 -13.97 14.35 6.18
C ARG A 104 -13.47 14.82 7.54
N SER A 105 -14.28 14.68 8.60
CA SER A 105 -13.98 15.21 9.94
C SER A 105 -13.65 14.13 10.98
N LEU A 106 -13.73 12.84 10.64
CA LEU A 106 -13.46 11.72 11.55
C LEU A 106 -12.08 11.85 12.25
N TRP A 107 -11.05 12.31 11.52
CA TRP A 107 -9.71 12.49 12.07
C TRP A 107 -9.67 13.46 13.26
N LYS A 108 -10.54 14.48 13.29
CA LYS A 108 -10.66 15.41 14.42
C LYS A 108 -11.19 14.70 15.66
N HIS A 109 -12.17 13.82 15.47
CA HIS A 109 -12.72 13.00 16.57
C HIS A 109 -11.68 12.00 17.09
N MET A 110 -10.98 11.31 16.18
CA MET A 110 -10.01 10.27 16.54
C MET A 110 -8.87 10.77 17.43
N LYS A 111 -8.43 12.03 17.26
CA LYS A 111 -7.42 12.63 18.15
C LYS A 111 -7.85 12.64 19.62
N ASN A 112 -9.14 12.91 19.87
CA ASN A 112 -9.68 13.13 21.21
C ASN A 112 -10.76 12.07 21.55
N CYS A 113 -10.71 10.90 20.92
CA CYS A 113 -11.71 9.87 21.15
C CYS A 113 -11.56 9.35 22.59
N PRO A 114 -12.60 9.42 23.45
CA PRO A 114 -12.48 9.02 24.86
C PRO A 114 -12.16 7.53 25.07
N LEU A 115 -12.34 6.71 24.04
CA LEU A 115 -12.10 5.26 24.05
C LEU A 115 -10.86 4.87 23.25
N LYS A 116 -10.04 5.86 22.86
CA LYS A 116 -8.76 5.61 22.20
C LYS A 116 -7.79 4.98 23.21
N PRO A 117 -7.14 3.84 22.90
CA PRO A 117 -6.07 3.28 23.74
C PRO A 117 -4.92 4.27 23.92
N LYS A 118 -4.25 4.24 25.07
CA LYS A 118 -3.11 5.13 25.36
C LYS A 118 -1.93 4.88 24.41
N ASP A 119 -1.74 3.64 24.00
CA ASP A 119 -0.61 3.21 23.14
C ASP A 119 -0.86 3.42 21.63
N ASP A 120 -2.04 3.93 21.24
CA ASP A 120 -2.36 4.10 19.83
C ASP A 120 -1.81 5.43 19.30
N GLU A 121 -0.77 5.36 18.46
CA GLU A 121 -0.15 6.54 17.87
C GLU A 121 -1.13 7.39 17.04
N SER A 122 -0.90 8.70 17.00
CA SER A 122 -1.73 9.59 16.18
C SER A 122 -1.51 9.33 14.68
N GLN A 123 -2.46 8.65 14.04
CA GLN A 123 -2.40 8.36 12.61
C GLN A 123 -2.77 9.57 11.74
N GLY A 124 -2.14 9.67 10.57
CA GLY A 124 -2.44 10.71 9.57
C GLY A 124 -3.88 10.64 9.03
N ARG A 125 -4.41 11.78 8.54
CA ARG A 125 -5.82 11.93 8.11
C ARG A 125 -6.33 10.84 7.16
N LYS A 126 -5.51 10.43 6.17
CA LYS A 126 -5.87 9.41 5.17
C LYS A 126 -5.92 8.00 5.80
N ARG A 127 -4.94 7.67 6.65
CA ARG A 127 -4.82 6.36 7.30
C ARG A 127 -5.97 6.07 8.28
N VAL A 128 -6.42 7.10 9.00
CA VAL A 128 -7.57 7.02 9.91
C VAL A 128 -8.84 6.52 9.21
N ARG A 129 -9.09 6.99 7.98
CA ARG A 129 -10.28 6.58 7.21
C ARG A 129 -10.21 5.10 6.83
N SER A 130 -9.08 4.67 6.27
CA SER A 130 -8.88 3.28 5.82
C SER A 130 -9.03 2.29 6.97
N LEU A 131 -8.40 2.60 8.11
CA LEU A 131 -8.47 1.79 9.33
C LEU A 131 -9.91 1.65 9.86
N CYS A 132 -10.66 2.76 9.90
CA CYS A 132 -12.05 2.76 10.35
C CYS A 132 -12.99 2.01 9.40
N ALA A 133 -12.74 2.06 8.09
CA ALA A 133 -13.58 1.40 7.10
C ALA A 133 -13.54 -0.12 7.25
N LEU A 134 -12.39 -0.70 7.57
CA LEU A 134 -12.19 -2.14 7.72
C LEU A 134 -12.88 -2.77 8.93
N LYS A 135 -13.26 -1.97 9.93
CA LYS A 135 -14.10 -2.43 11.07
C LYS A 135 -15.60 -2.22 10.82
N THR A 136 -15.99 -1.72 9.65
CA THR A 136 -17.41 -1.61 9.30
C THR A 136 -17.92 -3.01 8.91
N PRO A 137 -19.06 -3.49 9.45
CA PRO A 137 -19.43 -4.91 9.52
C PRO A 137 -19.95 -5.54 8.21
N VAL A 138 -19.50 -5.03 7.07
CA VAL A 138 -19.81 -5.56 5.72
C VAL A 138 -18.70 -6.50 5.21
N GLY A 139 -17.64 -6.73 5.99
CA GLY A 139 -16.49 -7.52 5.56
C GLY A 139 -16.67 -9.03 5.78
N LEU A 140 -16.37 -9.81 4.73
CA LEU A 140 -16.06 -11.25 4.78
C LEU A 140 -15.08 -11.55 5.94
N GLU A 141 -15.12 -12.77 6.47
CA GLU A 141 -14.05 -13.23 7.36
C GLU A 141 -12.71 -13.19 6.60
N MET A 142 -11.71 -12.55 7.17
CA MET A 142 -10.41 -12.35 6.54
C MET A 142 -9.31 -12.49 7.58
N SER A 143 -8.16 -13.03 7.16
CA SER A 143 -6.97 -13.10 8.01
C SER A 143 -6.58 -11.70 8.53
N LYS A 144 -6.16 -11.63 9.80
CA LYS A 144 -5.71 -10.38 10.45
C LYS A 144 -4.58 -9.71 9.64
N SER A 145 -3.70 -10.51 9.06
CA SER A 145 -2.56 -10.07 8.25
C SER A 145 -2.99 -9.38 6.94
N PHE A 146 -4.01 -9.89 6.26
CA PHE A 146 -4.50 -9.29 5.02
C PHE A 146 -5.28 -7.98 5.28
N LYS A 147 -5.98 -7.87 6.42
CA LYS A 147 -6.59 -6.59 6.87
C LYS A 147 -5.56 -5.47 7.02
N LYS A 148 -4.32 -5.79 7.46
CA LYS A 148 -3.22 -4.82 7.56
C LYS A 148 -2.80 -4.27 6.20
N ILE A 149 -2.92 -5.04 5.11
CA ILE A 149 -2.61 -4.57 3.76
C ILE A 149 -3.66 -3.58 3.27
N LEU A 150 -4.93 -3.88 3.48
CA LEU A 150 -6.02 -2.99 3.08
C LEU A 150 -5.98 -1.68 3.87
N SER A 151 -5.57 -1.70 5.14
CA SER A 151 -5.53 -0.49 5.97
C SER A 151 -4.50 0.53 5.48
N LEU A 152 -3.49 0.07 4.72
CA LEU A 152 -2.47 0.91 4.09
C LEU A 152 -2.93 1.47 2.73
N MET A 153 -4.04 1.00 2.15
CA MET A 153 -4.60 1.63 0.95
C MET A 153 -5.20 3.00 1.28
N ASN A 154 -5.15 3.92 0.33
CA ASN A 154 -5.89 5.17 0.45
C ASN A 154 -7.41 4.89 0.42
N TYR A 155 -8.14 5.40 1.41
CA TYR A 155 -9.60 5.28 1.43
C TYR A 155 -10.26 6.25 0.44
N ASP A 156 -10.65 5.71 -0.70
CA ASP A 156 -11.31 6.36 -1.81
C ASP A 156 -12.35 5.42 -2.47
N GLU A 157 -12.96 5.87 -3.56
CA GLU A 157 -13.95 5.08 -4.27
C GLU A 157 -13.42 3.74 -4.76
N VAL A 158 -12.18 3.71 -5.26
CA VAL A 158 -11.50 2.48 -5.70
C VAL A 158 -11.39 1.50 -4.53
N SER A 159 -10.91 1.94 -3.36
CA SER A 159 -10.78 1.06 -2.19
C SER A 159 -12.10 0.48 -1.72
N ARG A 160 -13.21 1.24 -1.86
CA ARG A 160 -14.55 0.73 -1.52
C ARG A 160 -14.98 -0.37 -2.46
N VAL A 161 -14.74 -0.20 -3.76
CA VAL A 161 -15.04 -1.24 -4.77
C VAL A 161 -14.20 -2.48 -4.54
N VAL A 162 -12.91 -2.30 -4.27
CA VAL A 162 -12.00 -3.39 -3.91
C VAL A 162 -12.51 -4.17 -2.71
N SER A 163 -12.93 -3.48 -1.63
CA SER A 163 -13.43 -4.14 -0.42
C SER A 163 -14.82 -4.75 -0.56
N SER A 164 -15.64 -4.31 -1.52
CA SER A 164 -17.00 -4.84 -1.72
C SER A 164 -17.06 -6.02 -2.69
N ASP A 165 -16.08 -6.17 -3.58
CA ASP A 165 -16.08 -7.20 -4.61
C ASP A 165 -15.32 -8.45 -4.17
N ARG A 166 -16.00 -9.60 -4.16
CA ARG A 166 -15.45 -10.88 -3.69
C ARG A 166 -14.24 -11.34 -4.51
N CYS A 167 -14.29 -11.24 -5.85
CA CYS A 167 -13.21 -11.73 -6.70
C CYS A 167 -11.94 -10.88 -6.55
N ILE A 168 -12.08 -9.55 -6.41
CA ILE A 168 -10.92 -8.67 -6.15
C ILE A 168 -10.28 -8.99 -4.80
N MET A 169 -11.10 -9.24 -3.78
CA MET A 169 -10.62 -9.62 -2.45
C MET A 169 -9.87 -10.96 -2.48
N GLN A 170 -10.42 -11.97 -3.14
CA GLN A 170 -9.78 -13.28 -3.33
C GLN A 170 -8.48 -13.17 -4.15
N LEU A 171 -8.44 -12.33 -5.18
CA LEU A 171 -7.19 -12.06 -5.92
C LEU A 171 -6.10 -11.54 -4.98
N GLY A 172 -6.44 -10.55 -4.14
CA GLY A 172 -5.51 -9.98 -3.18
C GLY A 172 -5.02 -10.99 -2.14
N GLU A 173 -5.92 -11.81 -1.60
CA GLU A 173 -5.60 -12.85 -0.63
C GLU A 173 -4.71 -13.94 -1.24
N HIS A 174 -5.04 -14.43 -2.43
CA HIS A 174 -4.21 -15.39 -3.16
C HIS A 174 -2.80 -14.84 -3.44
N MET A 175 -2.68 -13.57 -3.83
CA MET A 175 -1.37 -12.94 -4.01
C MET A 175 -0.61 -12.78 -2.68
N PHE A 176 -1.32 -12.46 -1.60
CA PHE A 176 -0.75 -12.35 -0.26
C PHE A 176 -0.25 -13.70 0.24
N ASN A 177 -0.99 -14.79 0.06
CA ASN A 177 -0.56 -16.11 0.50
C ASN A 177 0.73 -16.57 -0.21
N ARG A 178 0.91 -16.16 -1.49
CA ARG A 178 2.12 -16.50 -2.26
C ARG A 178 3.34 -15.62 -1.97
N MET A 179 3.14 -14.35 -1.61
CA MET A 179 4.19 -13.33 -1.64
C MET A 179 4.22 -12.43 -0.39
N GLY A 180 3.32 -12.66 0.56
CA GLY A 180 3.00 -11.76 1.67
C GLY A 180 4.06 -11.70 2.76
N SER A 181 4.94 -12.69 2.84
CA SER A 181 6.12 -12.68 3.71
C SER A 181 7.14 -11.61 3.30
N ASP A 182 7.15 -11.21 2.03
CA ASP A 182 8.07 -10.22 1.49
C ASP A 182 7.44 -8.83 1.52
N VAL A 183 7.87 -8.02 2.48
CA VAL A 183 7.38 -6.65 2.71
C VAL A 183 7.47 -5.78 1.45
N THR A 184 8.45 -6.04 0.57
CA THR A 184 8.63 -5.26 -0.68
C THR A 184 7.50 -5.48 -1.69
N LYS A 185 6.80 -6.61 -1.60
CA LYS A 185 5.73 -7.00 -2.53
C LYS A 185 4.35 -6.53 -2.09
N LEU A 186 4.22 -6.02 -0.87
CA LEU A 186 2.93 -5.55 -0.34
C LEU A 186 2.38 -4.34 -1.13
N ASP A 187 3.25 -3.43 -1.56
CA ASP A 187 2.89 -2.32 -2.45
C ASP A 187 2.34 -2.84 -3.79
N TYR A 188 3.00 -3.86 -4.34
CA TYR A 188 2.59 -4.47 -5.61
C TYR A 188 1.20 -5.11 -5.52
N ILE A 189 0.92 -5.84 -4.44
CA ILE A 189 -0.41 -6.43 -4.19
C ILE A 189 -1.47 -5.32 -4.12
N ARG A 190 -1.22 -4.26 -3.35
CA ARG A 190 -2.17 -3.13 -3.24
C ARG A 190 -2.43 -2.46 -4.58
N GLN A 191 -1.37 -2.22 -5.35
CA GLN A 191 -1.46 -1.62 -6.67
C GLN A 191 -2.33 -2.47 -7.59
N LYS A 192 -2.11 -3.80 -7.61
CA LYS A 192 -2.85 -4.75 -8.43
C LYS A 192 -4.34 -4.79 -8.11
N MET A 193 -4.70 -4.87 -6.82
CA MET A 193 -6.10 -4.81 -6.40
C MET A 193 -6.76 -3.50 -6.85
N ARG A 194 -6.04 -2.38 -6.74
CA ARG A 194 -6.54 -1.06 -7.16
C ARG A 194 -6.61 -0.89 -8.68
N GLU A 195 -5.74 -1.53 -9.46
CA GLU A 195 -5.84 -1.57 -10.93
C GLU A 195 -7.16 -2.23 -11.34
N VAL A 196 -7.46 -3.42 -10.80
CA VAL A 196 -8.72 -4.12 -11.06
C VAL A 196 -9.94 -3.35 -10.53
N GLY A 197 -9.84 -2.76 -9.34
CA GLY A 197 -10.92 -1.94 -8.79
C GLY A 197 -11.27 -0.72 -9.65
N ARG A 198 -10.28 -0.10 -10.31
CA ARG A 198 -10.51 0.97 -11.28
C ARG A 198 -11.21 0.45 -12.54
N LEU A 199 -10.80 -0.71 -13.03
CA LEU A 199 -11.44 -1.35 -14.17
C LEU A 199 -12.93 -1.63 -13.90
N LEU A 200 -13.26 -2.20 -12.75
CA LEU A 200 -14.66 -2.45 -12.37
C LEU A 200 -15.46 -1.15 -12.23
N LEU A 201 -14.85 -0.08 -11.72
CA LEU A 201 -15.50 1.22 -11.62
C LEU A 201 -15.84 1.81 -12.99
N GLU A 202 -14.92 1.77 -13.95
CA GLU A 202 -15.19 2.26 -15.30
C GLU A 202 -16.23 1.39 -16.01
N ALA A 203 -16.12 0.06 -15.91
CA ALA A 203 -17.11 -0.85 -16.50
C ALA A 203 -18.53 -0.57 -16.00
N ARG A 204 -18.70 -0.31 -14.69
CA ARG A 204 -20.01 0.01 -14.10
C ARG A 204 -20.66 1.29 -14.66
N LYS A 205 -19.88 2.20 -15.23
CA LYS A 205 -20.39 3.44 -15.83
C LYS A 205 -20.88 3.24 -17.26
N ILE A 206 -20.17 2.41 -18.04
CA ILE A 206 -20.38 2.28 -19.48
C ILE A 206 -21.05 0.97 -19.91
N THR A 207 -21.22 0.02 -18.99
CA THR A 207 -21.73 -1.34 -19.29
C THR A 207 -22.68 -1.81 -18.19
N PRO A 208 -23.48 -2.87 -18.44
CA PRO A 208 -24.34 -3.46 -17.40
C PRO A 208 -23.57 -4.20 -16.29
N LEU A 209 -22.24 -4.35 -16.40
CA LEU A 209 -21.43 -5.13 -15.46
C LEU A 209 -21.43 -4.49 -14.06
N ARG A 210 -21.71 -5.30 -13.03
CA ARG A 210 -21.79 -4.88 -11.63
C ARG A 210 -20.73 -5.51 -10.74
N SER A 211 -20.24 -6.70 -11.06
CA SER A 211 -19.23 -7.41 -10.29
C SER A 211 -18.11 -7.94 -11.18
N MET A 212 -16.95 -8.27 -10.60
CA MET A 212 -15.89 -8.97 -11.34
C MET A 212 -16.29 -10.38 -11.79
N ALA A 213 -17.30 -11.01 -11.18
CA ALA A 213 -17.80 -12.30 -11.66
C ALA A 213 -18.41 -12.16 -13.06
N ASP A 214 -19.05 -11.03 -13.36
CA ASP A 214 -19.67 -10.75 -14.65
C ASP A 214 -18.63 -10.68 -15.79
N PHE A 215 -17.38 -10.35 -15.47
CA PHE A 215 -16.29 -10.21 -16.44
C PHE A 215 -15.82 -11.55 -17.02
N ILE A 216 -16.11 -12.65 -16.33
CA ILE A 216 -15.65 -13.99 -16.67
C ILE A 216 -16.65 -14.67 -17.62
N VAL A 217 -17.88 -14.13 -17.70
CA VAL A 217 -18.91 -14.64 -18.60
C VAL A 217 -18.57 -14.27 -20.05
N PRO A 218 -18.39 -15.24 -20.97
CA PRO A 218 -18.00 -14.98 -22.36
C PRO A 218 -18.90 -13.97 -23.09
N ALA A 219 -20.21 -14.03 -22.84
CA ALA A 219 -21.19 -13.09 -23.42
C ALA A 219 -20.91 -11.62 -23.08
N ASN A 220 -20.21 -11.35 -21.98
CA ASN A 220 -19.85 -10.01 -21.52
C ASN A 220 -18.49 -9.53 -22.05
N PHE A 221 -17.75 -10.33 -22.83
CA PHE A 221 -16.37 -10.01 -23.18
C PHE A 221 -16.23 -8.71 -23.97
N LYS A 222 -17.18 -8.42 -24.86
CA LYS A 222 -17.26 -7.13 -25.56
C LYS A 222 -17.27 -5.94 -24.58
N HIS A 223 -18.05 -6.02 -23.51
CA HIS A 223 -18.15 -4.98 -22.48
C HIS A 223 -16.83 -4.85 -21.70
N VAL A 224 -16.20 -5.99 -21.38
CA VAL A 224 -14.91 -6.01 -20.69
C VAL A 224 -13.82 -5.35 -21.53
N ILE A 225 -13.73 -5.69 -22.81
CA ILE A 225 -12.75 -5.12 -23.75
C ILE A 225 -12.95 -3.61 -23.85
N SER A 226 -14.18 -3.13 -24.03
CA SER A 226 -14.49 -1.69 -24.04
C SER A 226 -14.03 -0.99 -22.75
N ALA A 227 -14.28 -1.59 -21.59
CA ALA A 227 -13.83 -1.02 -20.31
C ALA A 227 -12.30 -0.98 -20.19
N VAL A 228 -11.60 -2.03 -20.62
CA VAL A 228 -10.12 -2.07 -20.60
C VAL A 228 -9.53 -1.03 -21.56
N LYS A 229 -10.12 -0.87 -22.75
CA LYS A 229 -9.73 0.15 -23.73
C LYS A 229 -9.80 1.56 -23.13
N ILE A 230 -10.91 1.91 -22.48
CA ILE A 230 -11.07 3.22 -21.83
C ILE A 230 -10.05 3.42 -20.71
N VAL A 231 -9.92 2.46 -19.79
CA VAL A 231 -9.02 2.56 -18.63
C VAL A 231 -7.56 2.70 -19.04
N SER A 232 -7.19 2.08 -20.16
CA SER A 232 -5.82 2.09 -20.69
C SER A 232 -5.57 3.21 -21.71
N GLY A 233 -6.59 4.01 -22.02
CA GLY A 233 -6.54 5.13 -22.97
C GLY A 233 -6.27 4.67 -24.39
N TYR A 234 -7.03 3.71 -24.90
CA TYR A 234 -6.96 3.25 -26.28
C TYR A 234 -7.45 4.33 -27.26
N ASP A 235 -6.71 4.50 -28.35
CA ASP A 235 -6.98 5.41 -29.47
C ASP A 235 -7.38 4.55 -30.68
N GLU A 236 -8.62 4.74 -31.16
CA GLU A 236 -9.16 3.94 -32.26
C GLU A 236 -8.55 4.31 -33.62
N GLU A 237 -8.17 5.58 -33.83
CA GLU A 237 -7.57 6.04 -35.08
C GLU A 237 -6.15 5.48 -35.24
N LYS A 238 -5.39 5.48 -34.14
CA LYS A 238 -4.00 5.02 -34.13
C LYS A 238 -3.86 3.54 -33.79
N ASN A 239 -4.96 2.86 -33.46
CA ASN A 239 -4.99 1.48 -32.96
C ASN A 239 -3.96 1.23 -31.84
N SER A 240 -3.79 2.19 -30.93
CA SER A 240 -2.70 2.19 -29.94
C SER A 240 -3.19 2.53 -28.54
N TYR A 241 -2.46 2.11 -27.52
CA TYR A 241 -2.80 2.40 -26.13
C TYR A 241 -1.93 3.52 -25.57
N ARG A 242 -2.53 4.50 -24.88
CA ARG A 242 -1.79 5.50 -24.10
C ARG A 242 -0.99 4.86 -22.96
N ILE A 243 -1.55 3.84 -22.30
CA ILE A 243 -0.88 3.09 -21.22
C ILE A 243 -0.91 1.59 -21.53
N PRO A 244 -0.12 1.10 -22.51
CA PRO A 244 -0.15 -0.31 -22.94
C PRO A 244 0.18 -1.28 -21.81
N SER A 245 1.11 -0.89 -20.93
CA SER A 245 1.49 -1.69 -19.78
C SER A 245 0.34 -1.94 -18.80
N LEU A 246 -0.64 -1.03 -18.72
CA LEU A 246 -1.82 -1.20 -17.88
C LEU A 246 -2.78 -2.23 -18.50
N ALA A 247 -2.99 -2.18 -19.82
CA ALA A 247 -3.80 -3.17 -20.53
C ALA A 247 -3.28 -4.60 -20.32
N LEU A 248 -1.97 -4.83 -20.50
CA LEU A 248 -1.35 -6.14 -20.24
C LEU A 248 -1.51 -6.58 -18.78
N LYS A 249 -1.25 -5.65 -17.85
CA LYS A 249 -1.38 -5.87 -16.41
C LYS A 249 -2.80 -6.26 -16.01
N LEU A 250 -3.80 -5.63 -16.62
CA LEU A 250 -5.22 -5.94 -16.40
C LEU A 250 -5.56 -7.29 -17.01
N GLY A 251 -5.10 -7.60 -18.22
CA GLY A 251 -5.25 -8.92 -18.84
C GLY A 251 -4.77 -10.04 -17.92
N HIS A 252 -3.52 -9.98 -17.44
CA HIS A 252 -3.01 -10.98 -16.48
C HIS A 252 -3.81 -11.06 -15.17
N SER A 253 -4.27 -9.92 -14.66
CA SER A 253 -5.08 -9.89 -13.44
C SER A 253 -6.46 -10.53 -13.65
N LEU A 254 -7.08 -10.32 -14.82
CA LEU A 254 -8.36 -10.91 -15.19
C LEU A 254 -8.26 -12.44 -15.27
N ASN A 255 -7.22 -12.99 -15.89
CA ASN A 255 -7.09 -14.45 -15.98
C ASN A 255 -6.82 -15.09 -14.65
N LYS A 256 -6.07 -14.42 -13.78
CA LYS A 256 -5.92 -14.89 -12.41
C LYS A 256 -7.25 -14.91 -11.67
N ILE A 257 -8.12 -13.93 -11.92
CA ILE A 257 -9.48 -13.92 -11.39
C ILE A 257 -10.31 -15.06 -12.01
N CYS A 258 -10.22 -15.30 -13.33
CA CYS A 258 -10.85 -16.45 -13.98
C CYS A 258 -10.44 -17.76 -13.31
N SER A 259 -9.13 -18.02 -13.16
CA SER A 259 -8.62 -19.24 -12.49
C SER A 259 -9.08 -19.37 -11.04
N ILE A 260 -9.19 -18.25 -10.30
CA ILE A 260 -9.70 -18.26 -8.92
C ILE A 260 -11.20 -18.62 -8.91
N VAL A 261 -11.99 -18.06 -9.82
CA VAL A 261 -13.43 -18.36 -9.91
C VAL A 261 -13.65 -19.78 -10.39
N GLU A 262 -12.90 -20.25 -11.38
CA GLU A 262 -12.85 -21.65 -11.80
C GLU A 262 -12.54 -22.58 -10.63
N SER A 263 -11.48 -22.30 -9.85
CA SER A 263 -11.13 -23.11 -8.68
C SER A 263 -12.26 -23.14 -7.65
N ASN A 264 -12.90 -22.01 -7.39
CA ASN A 264 -14.06 -21.94 -6.48
C ASN A 264 -15.28 -22.69 -7.04
N ALA A 265 -15.47 -22.68 -8.36
CA ALA A 265 -16.58 -23.33 -9.05
C ALA A 265 -16.36 -24.85 -9.17
N MET A 266 -15.12 -25.32 -9.30
CA MET A 266 -14.74 -26.74 -9.22
C MET A 266 -15.02 -27.32 -7.84
N ILE A 267 -14.77 -26.55 -6.78
CA ILE A 267 -15.18 -26.91 -5.40
C ILE A 267 -16.72 -26.99 -5.26
N LEU A 268 -17.47 -26.34 -6.17
CA LEU A 268 -18.94 -26.21 -6.15
C LEU A 268 -19.64 -26.87 -7.36
N GLN A 269 -18.96 -27.75 -8.12
CA GLN A 269 -19.45 -28.42 -9.33
C GLN A 269 -20.12 -27.52 -10.39
N LYS A 270 -19.45 -26.45 -10.85
CA LYS A 270 -19.84 -25.74 -12.09
C LYS A 270 -18.63 -25.44 -12.98
N ASN A 271 -18.76 -25.78 -14.27
CA ASN A 271 -17.76 -25.51 -15.30
C ASN A 271 -17.96 -24.11 -15.92
N THR A 272 -16.93 -23.28 -15.92
CA THR A 272 -16.82 -22.08 -16.76
C THR A 272 -15.38 -21.94 -17.20
N SER A 273 -15.09 -22.08 -18.49
CA SER A 273 -13.76 -21.81 -19.06
C SER A 273 -13.86 -20.70 -20.11
N GLY A 274 -12.90 -19.78 -20.12
CA GLY A 274 -12.84 -18.70 -21.11
C GLY A 274 -11.47 -18.03 -21.18
N LYS A 275 -10.80 -18.11 -22.33
CA LYS A 275 -9.50 -17.45 -22.60
C LYS A 275 -9.72 -16.02 -23.11
N MET A 276 -9.84 -15.07 -22.18
CA MET A 276 -9.96 -13.63 -22.48
C MET A 276 -8.62 -12.98 -22.92
N GLU A 277 -7.47 -13.63 -22.64
CA GLU A 277 -6.12 -13.05 -22.82
C GLU A 277 -5.85 -12.52 -24.21
N GLU A 278 -6.19 -13.30 -25.22
CA GLU A 278 -5.70 -13.13 -26.59
C GLU A 278 -6.16 -11.80 -27.21
N TYR A 279 -7.39 -11.38 -26.94
CA TYR A 279 -7.97 -10.15 -27.47
C TYR A 279 -7.46 -8.86 -26.79
N ILE A 280 -7.06 -8.93 -25.52
CA ILE A 280 -6.50 -7.78 -24.78
C ILE A 280 -5.00 -7.62 -25.07
N TYR A 281 -4.31 -8.75 -25.32
CA TYR A 281 -2.85 -8.81 -25.46
C TYR A 281 -2.33 -8.33 -26.82
N ALA A 282 -3.01 -8.65 -27.92
CA ALA A 282 -2.46 -8.45 -29.27
C ALA A 282 -2.03 -6.99 -29.53
N GLY A 283 -2.93 -6.01 -29.31
CA GLY A 283 -2.61 -4.60 -29.55
C GLY A 283 -1.63 -4.00 -28.55
N SER A 284 -1.66 -4.44 -27.29
CA SER A 284 -0.82 -3.89 -26.22
C SER A 284 0.63 -4.39 -26.27
N ILE A 285 0.85 -5.65 -26.71
CA ILE A 285 2.20 -6.16 -27.01
C ILE A 285 2.82 -5.41 -28.18
N THR A 286 2.09 -5.26 -29.29
CA THR A 286 2.61 -4.60 -30.49
C THR A 286 2.99 -3.16 -30.19
N THR A 287 2.13 -2.40 -29.51
CA THR A 287 2.44 -1.02 -29.09
C THR A 287 3.72 -0.95 -28.24
N LEU A 288 3.95 -1.91 -27.33
CA LEU A 288 5.18 -1.93 -26.53
C LEU A 288 6.41 -2.30 -27.34
N LYS A 289 6.29 -3.23 -28.29
CA LYS A 289 7.39 -3.64 -29.15
C LYS A 289 7.80 -2.49 -30.07
N GLU A 290 6.85 -1.81 -30.69
CA GLU A 290 7.08 -0.62 -31.52
C GLU A 290 7.65 0.55 -30.71
N ALA A 291 7.11 0.83 -29.53
CA ALA A 291 7.66 1.87 -28.66
C ALA A 291 9.11 1.56 -28.23
N LYS A 292 9.45 0.29 -28.02
CA LYS A 292 10.82 -0.15 -27.73
C LYS A 292 11.72 -0.06 -28.97
N TRP A 293 11.19 -0.39 -30.15
CA TRP A 293 11.91 -0.31 -31.43
C TRP A 293 12.24 1.13 -31.81
N ASN A 294 11.28 2.04 -31.64
CA ASN A 294 11.41 3.46 -31.94
C ASN A 294 12.17 4.24 -30.86
N ALA A 295 12.49 3.61 -29.71
CA ALA A 295 13.28 4.25 -28.69
C ALA A 295 14.75 4.32 -29.15
N PRO A 296 15.37 5.52 -29.22
CA PRO A 296 16.77 5.62 -29.59
C PRO A 296 17.64 4.86 -28.59
N HIS A 297 18.61 4.09 -29.11
CA HIS A 297 19.57 3.35 -28.30
C HIS A 297 20.65 4.31 -27.76
N ILE A 298 20.33 5.02 -26.68
CA ILE A 298 21.22 6.04 -26.12
C ILE A 298 22.22 5.38 -25.16
N ILE A 299 23.43 5.13 -25.64
CA ILE A 299 24.56 4.74 -24.79
C ILE A 299 25.10 6.01 -24.10
N PRO A 300 25.26 6.02 -22.77
CA PRO A 300 25.86 7.17 -22.09
C PRO A 300 27.28 7.41 -22.59
N PHE A 301 27.61 8.66 -22.92
CA PHE A 301 28.97 9.00 -23.32
C PHE A 301 29.93 8.76 -22.15
N THR A 302 31.09 8.15 -22.41
CA THR A 302 32.07 7.79 -21.37
C THR A 302 32.47 8.97 -20.49
N GLN A 303 32.54 10.18 -21.07
CA GLN A 303 32.86 11.39 -20.32
C GLN A 303 31.75 11.77 -19.33
N ASP A 304 30.48 11.62 -19.70
CA ASP A 304 29.35 11.92 -18.83
C ASP A 304 29.32 10.96 -17.62
N VAL A 305 29.64 9.69 -17.84
CA VAL A 305 29.78 8.68 -16.77
C VAL A 305 30.92 9.05 -15.82
N LYS A 306 32.08 9.49 -16.34
CA LYS A 306 33.22 9.95 -15.52
C LYS A 306 32.87 11.18 -14.68
N VAL A 307 32.26 12.19 -15.29
CA VAL A 307 31.82 13.42 -14.60
C VAL A 307 30.81 13.09 -13.49
N MET A 308 29.85 12.21 -13.78
CA MET A 308 28.87 11.77 -12.80
C MET A 308 29.52 11.02 -11.64
N HIS A 309 30.45 10.09 -11.91
CA HIS A 309 31.19 9.39 -10.87
C HIS A 309 32.00 10.34 -9.98
N ALA A 310 32.78 11.25 -10.58
CA ALA A 310 33.60 12.21 -9.84
C ALA A 310 32.74 13.13 -8.95
N HIS A 311 31.59 13.59 -9.47
CA HIS A 311 30.67 14.41 -8.68
C HIS A 311 30.02 13.63 -7.53
N LEU A 312 29.60 12.38 -7.78
CA LEU A 312 29.04 11.54 -6.74
C LEU A 312 30.06 11.23 -5.65
N GLU A 313 31.33 10.97 -6.00
CA GLU A 313 32.41 10.79 -5.02
C GLU A 313 32.66 12.06 -4.20
N LYS A 314 32.76 13.23 -4.82
CA LYS A 314 32.90 14.51 -4.09
C LYS A 314 31.71 14.78 -3.16
N LYS A 315 30.47 14.53 -3.61
CA LYS A 315 29.27 14.67 -2.77
C LYS A 315 29.26 13.64 -1.63
N HIS A 316 29.70 12.41 -1.90
CA HIS A 316 29.80 11.34 -0.92
C HIS A 316 30.70 11.78 0.24
N ASP A 317 31.93 12.20 -0.04
CA ASP A 317 32.91 12.52 1.01
C ASP A 317 32.45 13.69 1.89
N LYS A 318 31.85 14.72 1.26
CA LYS A 318 31.26 15.86 1.97
C LYS A 318 30.09 15.45 2.87
N LEU A 319 29.22 14.54 2.41
CA LEU A 319 28.07 14.09 3.19
C LEU A 319 28.46 13.09 4.29
N LEU A 320 29.47 12.25 4.02
CA LEU A 320 30.01 11.30 4.97
C LEU A 320 30.61 12.03 6.18
N SER A 321 31.50 13.00 5.93
CA SER A 321 32.07 13.88 6.96
C SER A 321 30.99 14.66 7.72
N LYS A 322 30.00 15.22 7.01
CA LYS A 322 28.88 15.95 7.63
C LYS A 322 28.06 15.07 8.58
N LEU A 323 27.77 13.82 8.20
CA LEU A 323 27.00 12.91 9.04
C LEU A 323 27.84 12.40 10.23
N ARG A 324 29.15 12.16 10.04
CA ARG A 324 30.05 11.82 11.16
C ARG A 324 30.10 12.93 12.21
N ASN A 325 30.16 14.19 11.77
CA ASN A 325 30.20 15.35 12.67
C ASN A 325 28.83 15.65 13.32
N CYS A 326 27.73 15.25 12.69
CA CYS A 326 26.38 15.45 13.23
C CYS A 326 25.51 14.17 13.03
N PRO A 327 25.69 13.15 13.89
CA PRO A 327 25.05 11.84 13.73
C PRO A 327 23.53 11.83 13.86
N SER A 328 22.93 12.93 14.37
CA SER A 328 21.49 13.08 14.55
C SER A 328 20.79 13.81 13.39
N SER A 329 21.53 14.24 12.36
CA SER A 329 20.97 14.99 11.23
C SER A 329 20.25 14.07 10.23
N ALA A 330 18.92 14.00 10.35
CA ALA A 330 18.08 13.23 9.43
C ALA A 330 18.23 13.66 7.96
N ASP A 331 18.51 14.94 7.68
CA ASP A 331 18.74 15.45 6.33
C ASP A 331 20.09 14.99 5.76
N SER A 332 21.14 15.00 6.59
CA SER A 332 22.47 14.52 6.18
C SER A 332 22.45 13.01 5.95
N TYR A 333 21.74 12.27 6.80
CA TYR A 333 21.44 10.85 6.61
C TYR A 333 20.70 10.60 5.28
N ALA A 334 19.62 11.33 5.03
CA ALA A 334 18.82 11.19 3.83
C ALA A 334 19.63 11.49 2.56
N ALA A 335 20.47 12.50 2.59
CA ALA A 335 21.33 12.88 1.47
C ALA A 335 22.42 11.82 1.22
N LEU A 336 23.12 11.36 2.26
CA LEU A 336 24.14 10.32 2.15
C LEU A 336 23.53 9.02 1.62
N ALA A 337 22.39 8.57 2.18
CA ALA A 337 21.71 7.37 1.73
C ALA A 337 21.36 7.40 0.23
N LYS A 338 20.88 8.54 -0.29
CA LYS A 338 20.57 8.71 -1.72
C LYS A 338 21.82 8.69 -2.60
N VAL A 339 22.88 9.38 -2.18
CA VAL A 339 24.15 9.43 -2.94
C VAL A 339 24.81 8.05 -2.98
N THR A 340 24.92 7.37 -1.82
CA THR A 340 25.47 6.01 -1.74
C THR A 340 24.64 5.02 -2.55
N LEU A 341 23.29 5.07 -2.46
CA LEU A 341 22.42 4.25 -3.30
C LEU A 341 22.69 4.47 -4.80
N SER A 342 22.85 5.73 -5.21
CA SER A 342 23.14 6.09 -6.61
C SER A 342 24.50 5.54 -7.07
N GLN A 343 25.53 5.65 -6.24
CA GLN A 343 26.86 5.12 -6.53
C GLN A 343 26.82 3.59 -6.69
N VAL A 344 26.12 2.88 -5.80
CA VAL A 344 26.00 1.41 -5.88
C VAL A 344 25.25 0.99 -7.15
N ILE A 345 24.16 1.68 -7.50
CA ILE A 345 23.41 1.42 -8.74
C ILE A 345 24.28 1.63 -9.97
N LEU A 346 24.98 2.77 -10.04
CA LEU A 346 25.81 3.14 -11.19
C LEU A 346 27.02 2.19 -11.34
N PHE A 347 27.70 1.89 -10.24
CA PHE A 347 28.87 1.00 -10.23
C PHE A 347 28.52 -0.43 -10.66
N ASN A 348 27.38 -0.96 -10.21
CA ASN A 348 26.98 -2.33 -10.54
C ASN A 348 26.13 -2.43 -11.82
N ARG A 349 25.79 -1.30 -12.46
CA ARG A 349 24.81 -1.21 -13.57
C ARG A 349 23.53 -2.03 -13.30
N ARG A 350 23.03 -1.98 -12.06
CA ARG A 350 21.85 -2.76 -11.64
C ARG A 350 20.57 -1.93 -11.73
N ARG A 351 19.43 -2.61 -11.83
CA ARG A 351 18.14 -1.92 -11.77
C ARG A 351 18.00 -1.29 -10.38
N GLU A 352 17.56 -0.04 -10.35
CA GLU A 352 17.35 0.71 -9.11
C GLU A 352 16.57 -0.09 -8.05
N GLY A 353 15.49 -0.74 -8.49
CA GLY A 353 14.65 -1.53 -7.60
C GLY A 353 15.31 -2.77 -7.01
N GLU A 354 16.45 -3.24 -7.51
CA GLU A 354 17.19 -4.36 -6.91
C GLU A 354 18.00 -3.85 -5.73
N VAL A 355 18.80 -2.80 -5.93
CA VAL A 355 19.67 -2.22 -4.89
C VAL A 355 18.84 -1.51 -3.81
N SER A 356 17.79 -0.77 -4.18
CA SER A 356 16.96 -0.04 -3.22
C SER A 356 16.23 -0.96 -2.22
N ARG A 357 16.01 -2.23 -2.60
CA ARG A 357 15.33 -3.24 -1.78
C ARG A 357 16.32 -4.12 -1.00
N MET A 358 17.61 -3.82 -1.03
CA MET A 358 18.61 -4.48 -0.18
C MET A 358 18.18 -4.40 1.28
N LEU A 359 18.18 -5.56 1.95
CA LEU A 359 17.87 -5.66 3.37
C LEU A 359 19.09 -5.31 4.21
N LEU A 360 18.89 -4.68 5.36
CA LEU A 360 19.96 -4.42 6.32
C LEU A 360 20.62 -5.73 6.77
N SER A 361 19.81 -6.78 6.99
CA SER A 361 20.32 -8.11 7.36
C SER A 361 21.26 -8.69 6.32
N ALA A 362 20.95 -8.54 5.02
CA ALA A 362 21.81 -9.02 3.93
C ALA A 362 23.15 -8.27 3.88
N PHE A 363 23.16 -6.97 4.18
CA PHE A 363 24.40 -6.20 4.29
C PHE A 363 25.22 -6.56 5.54
N LYS A 364 24.56 -6.85 6.66
CA LYS A 364 25.23 -7.27 7.91
C LYS A 364 25.78 -8.70 7.81
N SER A 365 25.08 -9.60 7.13
CA SER A 365 25.48 -10.99 6.90
C SER A 365 26.35 -11.15 5.64
N ARG A 366 26.99 -10.07 5.18
CA ARG A 366 27.84 -10.13 3.99
C ARG A 366 29.04 -11.01 4.28
N ASP A 367 29.45 -11.76 3.26
CA ASP A 367 30.60 -12.61 3.35
C ASP A 367 31.86 -11.74 3.38
N SER A 368 32.57 -11.78 4.51
CA SER A 368 33.88 -11.15 4.69
C SER A 368 34.99 -12.19 4.79
N SER A 369 34.68 -13.47 4.55
CA SER A 369 35.68 -14.53 4.58
C SER A 369 36.64 -14.42 3.41
N GLU A 370 37.87 -14.86 3.63
CA GLU A 370 38.87 -14.94 2.57
C GLU A 370 38.42 -15.90 1.47
N LEU A 371 38.83 -15.59 0.25
CA LEU A 371 38.52 -16.37 -0.94
C LEU A 371 38.98 -17.83 -0.75
N HIS A 372 38.06 -18.78 -0.93
CA HIS A 372 38.37 -20.20 -0.79
C HIS A 372 39.55 -20.59 -1.71
N LYS A 373 40.53 -21.32 -1.17
CA LYS A 373 41.80 -21.63 -1.86
C LYS A 373 41.57 -22.27 -3.22
N ASP A 374 40.60 -23.17 -3.34
CA ASP A 374 40.29 -23.86 -4.60
C ASP A 374 39.71 -22.92 -5.68
N ILE A 375 38.97 -21.88 -5.28
CA ILE A 375 38.44 -20.87 -6.19
C ILE A 375 39.55 -19.89 -6.58
N ALA A 376 40.43 -19.55 -5.63
CA ALA A 376 41.57 -18.68 -5.87
C ALA A 376 42.53 -19.25 -6.93
N ILE A 377 42.71 -20.57 -7.00
CA ILE A 377 43.55 -21.23 -8.02
C ILE A 377 43.04 -20.98 -9.44
N CYS A 378 41.72 -20.86 -9.63
CA CYS A 378 41.10 -20.65 -10.94
C CYS A 378 41.01 -19.17 -11.36
N LEU A 379 41.45 -18.24 -10.52
CA LEU A 379 41.35 -16.79 -10.77
C LEU A 379 42.69 -16.20 -11.16
N SER A 380 42.68 -15.23 -12.07
CA SER A 380 43.85 -14.43 -12.41
C SER A 380 44.30 -13.56 -11.22
N GLU A 381 45.57 -13.15 -11.23
CA GLU A 381 46.11 -12.23 -10.21
C GLU A 381 45.32 -10.91 -10.12
N PHE A 382 44.79 -10.44 -11.25
CA PHE A 382 43.92 -9.28 -11.30
C PHE A 382 42.59 -9.56 -10.59
N GLU A 383 41.91 -10.68 -10.90
CA GLU A 383 40.64 -11.04 -10.27
C GLU A 383 40.77 -11.30 -8.77
N LYS A 384 41.88 -11.94 -8.33
CA LYS A 384 42.20 -12.09 -6.90
C LYS A 384 42.26 -10.73 -6.20
N LYS A 385 42.95 -9.76 -6.80
CA LYS A 385 43.00 -8.38 -6.26
C LYS A 385 41.63 -7.71 -6.22
N LEU A 386 40.78 -7.92 -7.23
CA LEU A 386 39.41 -7.39 -7.23
C LEU A 386 38.55 -8.03 -6.13
N CYS A 387 38.67 -9.35 -5.91
CA CYS A 387 37.97 -10.06 -4.84
C CYS A 387 38.37 -9.57 -3.45
N LEU A 388 39.65 -9.22 -3.24
CA LEU A 388 40.13 -8.65 -1.99
C LEU A 388 39.68 -7.19 -1.80
N HIS A 389 39.56 -6.42 -2.89
CA HIS A 389 39.22 -5.01 -2.82
C HIS A 389 37.72 -4.74 -2.67
N PHE A 390 36.87 -5.51 -3.35
CA PHE A 390 35.43 -5.30 -3.35
C PHE A 390 34.70 -6.22 -2.40
N THR A 391 33.81 -5.65 -1.60
CA THR A 391 32.90 -6.45 -0.76
C THR A 391 31.69 -6.90 -1.56
N ARG A 392 31.34 -8.18 -1.47
CA ARG A 392 30.18 -8.77 -2.14
C ARG A 392 28.99 -8.89 -1.19
N VAL A 393 27.84 -8.35 -1.59
CA VAL A 393 26.56 -8.54 -0.90
C VAL A 393 25.60 -9.29 -1.82
N GLU A 394 25.02 -10.38 -1.32
CA GLU A 394 24.00 -11.14 -2.05
C GLU A 394 22.60 -10.59 -1.75
N ILE A 395 21.91 -10.13 -2.79
CA ILE A 395 20.51 -9.69 -2.70
C ILE A 395 19.57 -10.61 -3.49
N ARG A 396 18.28 -10.58 -3.18
CA ARG A 396 17.27 -11.35 -3.91
C ARG A 396 16.80 -10.61 -5.17
N GLY A 397 17.10 -11.17 -6.33
CA GLY A 397 16.64 -10.72 -7.64
C GLY A 397 15.26 -11.23 -8.03
N LYS A 398 14.89 -11.02 -9.31
CA LYS A 398 13.65 -11.58 -9.88
C LYS A 398 13.61 -13.10 -9.73
N GLN A 399 12.43 -13.64 -9.45
CA GLN A 399 12.19 -15.07 -9.22
C GLN A 399 12.99 -15.70 -8.06
N GLY A 400 13.55 -14.89 -7.15
CA GLY A 400 14.28 -15.41 -5.98
C GLY A 400 15.73 -15.79 -6.27
N ARG A 401 16.25 -15.49 -7.46
CA ARG A 401 17.67 -15.70 -7.80
C ARG A 401 18.56 -14.83 -6.91
N LYS A 402 19.71 -15.36 -6.48
CA LYS A 402 20.76 -14.57 -5.82
C LYS A 402 21.40 -13.64 -6.84
N VAL A 403 21.54 -12.37 -6.50
CA VAL A 403 22.19 -11.35 -7.33
C VAL A 403 23.32 -10.73 -6.52
N PRO A 404 24.58 -10.85 -6.97
CA PRO A 404 25.70 -10.20 -6.30
C PRO A 404 25.72 -8.70 -6.60
N VAL A 405 26.00 -7.93 -5.55
CA VAL A 405 26.29 -6.49 -5.59
C VAL A 405 27.69 -6.28 -5.03
N LEU A 406 28.56 -5.66 -5.81
CA LEU A 406 29.93 -5.31 -5.44
C LEU A 406 29.96 -3.89 -4.86
N LEU A 407 30.70 -3.72 -3.77
CA LEU A 407 30.82 -2.46 -3.05
C LEU A 407 32.29 -2.05 -2.94
N LYS A 408 32.58 -0.78 -3.30
CA LYS A 408 33.87 -0.13 -3.00
C LYS A 408 34.02 0.05 -1.48
N PRO A 409 35.26 0.11 -0.95
CA PRO A 409 35.49 0.43 0.46
C PRO A 409 34.79 1.71 0.95
N SER A 410 34.77 2.77 0.13
CA SER A 410 34.04 4.01 0.45
C SER A 410 32.53 3.80 0.58
N MET A 411 31.93 3.00 -0.30
CA MET A 411 30.50 2.65 -0.22
C MET A 411 30.21 1.86 1.05
N VAL A 412 31.06 0.89 1.40
CA VAL A 412 30.91 0.09 2.63
C VAL A 412 30.95 1.01 3.85
N SER A 413 31.95 1.90 3.95
CA SER A 413 32.07 2.83 5.08
C SER A 413 30.84 3.74 5.24
N ALA A 414 30.28 4.25 4.14
CA ALA A 414 29.04 5.02 4.18
C ALA A 414 27.84 4.18 4.61
N MET A 415 27.74 2.95 4.11
CA MET A 415 26.66 2.03 4.48
C MET A 415 26.75 1.64 5.95
N GLU A 416 27.94 1.41 6.51
CA GLU A 416 28.15 1.17 7.95
C GLU A 416 27.68 2.36 8.79
N LEU A 417 28.11 3.57 8.44
CA LEU A 417 27.65 4.79 9.14
C LEU A 417 26.12 4.96 9.06
N LEU A 418 25.52 4.67 7.91
CA LEU A 418 24.05 4.68 7.75
C LEU A 418 23.37 3.58 8.59
N ALA A 419 23.99 2.43 8.78
CA ALA A 419 23.46 1.36 9.61
C ALA A 419 23.52 1.71 11.10
N GLU A 420 24.54 2.44 11.54
CA GLU A 420 24.75 2.87 12.92
C GLU A 420 23.84 4.04 13.31
N THR A 421 23.74 5.05 12.44
CA THR A 421 23.04 6.32 12.76
C THR A 421 21.53 6.30 12.49
N ARG A 422 21.00 5.23 11.88
CA ARG A 422 19.61 5.17 11.39
C ARG A 422 18.55 5.44 12.46
N GLU A 423 18.68 4.88 13.66
CA GLU A 423 17.67 5.02 14.71
C GLU A 423 17.66 6.45 15.26
N VAL A 424 18.84 7.01 15.51
CA VAL A 424 19.03 8.40 15.95
C VAL A 424 18.49 9.38 14.90
N CYS A 425 18.61 9.06 13.62
CA CYS A 425 18.07 9.85 12.51
C CYS A 425 16.56 9.63 12.26
N GLY A 426 15.87 8.88 13.11
CA GLY A 426 14.41 8.70 13.06
C GLY A 426 13.93 7.63 12.08
N VAL A 427 14.78 6.67 11.70
CA VAL A 427 14.34 5.48 10.96
C VAL A 427 13.69 4.49 11.93
N PRO A 428 12.45 4.02 11.67
CA PRO A 428 11.81 3.02 12.52
C PRO A 428 12.62 1.72 12.60
N ALA A 429 12.68 1.13 13.80
CA ALA A 429 13.39 -0.12 14.06
C ALA A 429 12.86 -1.29 13.22
N GLU A 430 11.56 -1.30 12.91
CA GLU A 430 10.92 -2.34 12.11
C GLU A 430 11.22 -2.22 10.61
N ASN A 431 11.81 -1.12 10.13
CA ASN A 431 12.08 -0.94 8.71
C ASN A 431 13.27 -1.84 8.28
N PRO A 432 13.08 -2.84 7.41
CA PRO A 432 14.12 -3.84 7.15
C PRO A 432 15.16 -3.39 6.10
N PHE A 433 14.99 -2.22 5.48
CA PHE A 433 15.81 -1.80 4.35
C PHE A 433 17.15 -1.20 4.76
N MET A 434 18.18 -1.40 3.94
CA MET A 434 19.49 -0.78 4.09
C MET A 434 19.40 0.74 3.86
N PHE A 435 18.79 1.15 2.74
CA PHE A 435 18.58 2.56 2.39
C PHE A 435 17.21 3.05 2.86
N ALA A 436 16.93 2.89 4.16
CA ALA A 436 15.65 3.23 4.78
C ALA A 436 15.39 4.74 4.86
N ARG A 437 14.11 5.13 4.91
CA ARG A 437 13.68 6.52 5.05
C ARG A 437 13.35 6.85 6.51
N PRO A 438 13.83 7.98 7.06
CA PRO A 438 13.33 8.51 8.33
C PRO A 438 11.81 8.67 8.32
N GLY A 439 11.15 8.27 9.41
CA GLY A 439 9.71 8.37 9.60
C GLY A 439 8.83 7.51 8.67
N ALA A 440 9.40 6.58 7.90
CA ALA A 440 8.65 5.75 6.97
C ALA A 440 9.14 4.29 6.92
N MET A 441 8.22 3.37 6.65
CA MET A 441 8.47 1.92 6.50
C MET A 441 8.87 1.53 5.07
N SER A 442 9.64 2.39 4.40
CA SER A 442 10.01 2.23 2.98
C SER A 442 11.48 2.63 2.76
N ALA A 443 12.06 2.15 1.67
CA ALA A 443 13.38 2.57 1.20
C ALA A 443 13.32 3.82 0.30
N TYR A 444 14.46 4.50 0.14
CA TYR A 444 14.65 5.49 -0.92
C TYR A 444 14.53 4.84 -2.31
N ARG A 445 14.10 5.65 -3.29
CA ARG A 445 13.99 5.30 -4.70
C ARG A 445 14.70 6.37 -5.54
N GLY A 446 15.33 5.96 -6.62
CA GLY A 446 15.97 6.80 -7.63
C GLY A 446 17.48 6.95 -7.49
N ALA A 447 18.11 7.36 -8.59
CA ALA A 447 19.48 7.89 -8.63
C ALA A 447 19.45 9.43 -8.55
N ALA A 448 20.49 10.04 -7.98
CA ALA A 448 20.62 11.49 -7.93
C ALA A 448 20.83 12.07 -9.34
N HIS A 449 19.90 12.93 -9.79
CA HIS A 449 19.91 13.56 -11.13
C HIS A 449 20.64 14.92 -11.18
N GLU A 450 21.32 15.33 -10.11
CA GLU A 450 21.92 16.66 -10.01
C GLU A 450 23.37 16.70 -10.48
N CYS A 451 23.58 16.64 -11.79
CA CYS A 451 24.86 16.98 -12.43
C CYS A 451 24.57 17.67 -13.78
N GLY A 452 25.39 18.66 -14.15
CA GLY A 452 25.40 19.31 -15.47
C GLY A 452 25.87 18.39 -16.60
N ILE A 453 25.18 17.25 -16.74
CA ILE A 453 25.43 16.22 -17.75
C ILE A 453 24.74 16.63 -19.04
N LYS A 454 25.43 16.44 -20.18
CA LYS A 454 24.90 16.77 -21.51
C LYS A 454 23.64 15.96 -21.85
N ASN A 455 23.53 14.71 -21.38
CA ASN A 455 22.33 13.90 -21.54
C ASN A 455 21.92 13.12 -20.26
N PRO A 456 21.14 13.74 -19.35
CA PRO A 456 20.72 13.11 -18.09
C PRO A 456 19.82 11.87 -18.28
N LEU A 457 19.12 11.76 -19.42
CA LEU A 457 18.18 10.67 -19.72
C LEU A 457 18.90 9.36 -20.07
N ALA A 458 20.13 9.44 -20.62
CA ALA A 458 20.99 8.30 -20.89
C ALA A 458 21.42 7.59 -19.60
N LEU A 459 21.51 8.33 -18.49
CA LEU A 459 21.99 7.84 -17.20
C LEU A 459 20.85 7.43 -16.25
N SER A 460 19.60 7.40 -16.75
CA SER A 460 18.49 6.86 -15.98
C SER A 460 18.63 5.33 -15.84
N SER A 461 18.16 4.78 -14.72
CA SER A 461 18.29 3.35 -14.37
C SER A 461 17.66 2.39 -15.39
N SER A 462 16.82 2.89 -16.30
CA SER A 462 16.22 2.15 -17.41
C SER A 462 17.07 2.11 -18.68
N THR A 463 17.92 3.11 -18.93
CA THR A 463 18.72 3.24 -20.17
C THR A 463 20.14 2.70 -20.01
N ILE A 464 20.69 2.69 -18.78
CA ILE A 464 22.03 2.11 -18.49
C ILE A 464 22.07 0.58 -18.69
N ILE A 465 20.90 -0.08 -18.81
CA ILE A 465 20.74 -1.55 -18.76
C ILE A 465 20.28 -2.14 -20.11
N SER A 466 20.03 -1.32 -21.13
CA SER A 466 19.94 -1.77 -22.53
C SER A 466 21.34 -1.74 -23.14
#